data_AF-A0A7D5MIV2-F1
#
_entry.id   AF-A0A7D5MIV2-F1
#
_cell.length_a   1.000
_cell.length_b   1.000
_cell.length_c   1.000
_cell.angle_alpha   90.00
_cell.angle_beta   90.00
_cell.angle_gamma   90.00
#
_symmetry.space_group_name_H-M   'P 1'
#
loop_
_entity.id
_entity.type
_entity.pdbx_description
1 polymer ?
#
loop_
_entity_poly.entity_id
_entity_poly.type
_entity_poly.pdbx_seq_one_letter_code
_entity_poly.pdbx_strand_id
1 'polypeptide(L)' 'MSPDKPYVLTGNVVADLIKGSARKEVDLRFLPGIELHRDIDAFTDGHPAVTRFKAALHDRFHKYAPVVSDIYMDHF' A
#
# COMPACT_ATOMS: atom_id res chain seq x y z
N MET A 1 7.02 -2.22 -12.47
CA MET A 1 5.97 -3.26 -12.42
C MET A 1 6.20 -4.22 -13.57
N SER A 2 6.29 -5.52 -13.33
CA SER A 2 6.53 -6.53 -14.38
C SER A 2 5.38 -6.52 -15.39
N PRO A 3 5.61 -6.11 -16.66
CA PRO A 3 4.55 -5.97 -17.67
C PRO A 3 3.81 -7.28 -17.99
N ASP A 4 4.45 -8.40 -17.68
CA ASP A 4 4.08 -9.73 -18.17
C ASP A 4 3.01 -10.42 -17.32
N LYS A 5 2.50 -9.75 -16.27
CA LYS A 5 1.52 -10.32 -15.32
C LYS A 5 0.32 -9.39 -15.09
N PRO A 6 -0.58 -9.24 -16.09
CA PRO A 6 -1.67 -8.27 -16.03
C PRO A 6 -2.62 -8.49 -14.85
N TYR A 7 -2.94 -9.73 -14.48
CA TYR A 7 -3.81 -10.00 -13.33
C TYR A 7 -3.16 -9.66 -11.98
N VAL A 8 -1.85 -9.86 -11.86
CA VAL A 8 -1.09 -9.47 -10.66
C VAL A 8 -1.04 -7.95 -10.56
N LEU A 9 -0.78 -7.28 -11.69
CA LEU A 9 -0.79 -5.82 -11.77
C LEU A 9 -2.15 -5.25 -11.34
N THR A 10 -3.23 -5.71 -11.98
CA THR A 10 -4.58 -5.26 -11.67
C THR A 10 -4.94 -5.55 -10.22
N GLY A 11 -4.66 -6.77 -9.72
CA GLY A 11 -4.93 -7.16 -8.34
C GLY A 11 -4.20 -6.28 -7.33
N ASN A 12 -2.96 -5.88 -7.63
CA ASN A 12 -2.18 -4.98 -6.80
C ASN A 12 -2.77 -3.56 -6.76
N VAL A 13 -3.24 -3.05 -7.90
CA VAL A 13 -3.85 -1.72 -8.01
C VAL A 13 -5.23 -1.63 -7.32
N VAL A 14 -6.05 -2.69 -7.41
CA VAL A 14 -7.42 -2.67 -6.84
C VAL A 14 -7.51 -3.26 -5.42
N ALA A 15 -6.39 -3.65 -4.82
CA ALA A 15 -6.35 -4.37 -3.55
C ALA A 15 -7.09 -3.64 -2.41
N ASP A 16 -6.97 -2.31 -2.36
CA ASP A 16 -7.63 -1.46 -1.38
C ASP A 16 -9.15 -1.39 -1.51
N LEU A 17 -9.67 -1.65 -2.71
CA LEU A 17 -11.11 -1.71 -2.96
C LEU A 17 -11.71 -3.04 -2.48
N ILE A 18 -10.87 -4.04 -2.22
CA ILE A 18 -11.28 -5.41 -1.89
C ILE A 18 -11.13 -5.65 -0.38
N LYS A 19 -12.22 -5.40 0.35
CA LYS A 19 -12.28 -5.51 1.82
C LYS A 19 -13.42 -6.43 2.26
N GLY A 20 -13.28 -6.99 3.47
CA GLY A 20 -14.33 -7.81 4.10
C GLY A 20 -14.79 -9.00 3.25
N SER A 21 -16.11 -9.16 3.13
CA SER A 21 -16.76 -10.27 2.41
C SER A 21 -16.47 -10.28 0.91
N ALA A 22 -16.18 -9.14 0.29
CA ALA A 22 -15.90 -9.03 -1.15
C ALA A 22 -14.71 -9.90 -1.58
N ARG A 23 -13.78 -10.20 -0.66
CA ARG A 23 -12.66 -11.12 -0.92
C ARG A 23 -13.08 -12.50 -1.42
N LYS A 24 -14.27 -12.97 -1.02
CA LYS A 24 -14.79 -14.29 -1.42
C LYS A 24 -15.28 -14.33 -2.87
N GLU A 25 -15.54 -13.17 -3.45
CA GLU A 25 -16.08 -13.02 -4.81
C GLU A 25 -14.98 -12.66 -5.82
N VAL A 26 -13.75 -12.48 -5.36
CA VAL A 26 -12.61 -12.14 -6.20
C VAL A 26 -12.15 -13.37 -6.98
N ASP A 27 -11.99 -13.20 -8.29
CA ASP A 27 -11.37 -14.20 -9.14
C ASP A 27 -9.93 -14.48 -8.67
N LEU A 28 -9.63 -15.77 -8.49
CA LEU A 28 -8.37 -16.27 -7.95
C LEU A 28 -7.14 -15.73 -8.68
N ARG A 29 -7.25 -15.35 -9.96
CA ARG A 29 -6.16 -14.78 -10.75
C ARG A 29 -5.63 -13.46 -10.20
N PHE A 30 -6.46 -12.69 -9.49
CA PHE A 30 -6.06 -11.40 -8.91
C PHE A 30 -5.47 -11.52 -7.49
N LEU A 31 -5.68 -12.64 -6.81
CA LEU A 31 -5.22 -12.84 -5.42
C LEU A 31 -3.72 -12.59 -5.24
N PRO A 32 -2.81 -13.05 -6.12
CA PRO A 32 -1.38 -12.79 -5.94
C PRO A 32 -1.03 -11.29 -5.99
N GLY A 33 -1.78 -10.50 -6.78
CA GLY A 33 -1.60 -9.05 -6.81
C GLY A 33 -2.07 -8.38 -5.53
N ILE A 34 -3.20 -8.83 -5.00
CA ILE A 34 -3.79 -8.33 -3.76
C ILE A 34 -2.90 -8.66 -2.55
N GLU A 35 -2.36 -9.87 -2.50
CA GLU A 35 -1.39 -10.29 -1.48
C GLU A 35 -0.11 -9.46 -1.58
N LEU A 36 0.43 -9.31 -2.80
CA LEU A 36 1.61 -8.49 -3.04
C LEU A 36 1.45 -7.04 -2.54
N HIS A 37 0.30 -6.40 -2.78
CA HIS A 37 0.04 -5.05 -2.28
C HIS A 37 0.11 -5.01 -0.75
N ARG A 38 -0.57 -5.95 -0.08
CA ARG A 38 -0.57 -6.03 1.39
C ARG A 38 0.79 -6.33 1.97
N ASP A 39 1.60 -7.14 1.30
CA ASP A 39 2.95 -7.44 1.73
C ASP A 39 3.84 -6.19 1.65
N ILE A 40 3.70 -5.39 0.58
CA ILE A 40 4.39 -4.11 0.43
C ILE A 40 3.94 -3.12 1.51
N ASP A 41 2.64 -2.99 1.75
CA ASP A 41 2.09 -2.11 2.78
C ASP A 41 2.58 -2.52 4.17
N ALA A 42 2.48 -3.81 4.51
CA ALA A 42 2.91 -4.32 5.80
C ALA A 42 4.41 -4.12 6.03
N PHE A 43 5.22 -4.33 4.98
CA PHE A 43 6.64 -4.04 5.03
C PHE A 43 6.89 -2.54 5.29
N THR A 44 6.23 -1.65 4.54
CA THR A 44 6.45 -0.21 4.60
C THR A 44 5.97 0.39 5.92
N ASP A 45 4.78 0.01 6.38
CA ASP A 45 4.23 0.45 7.66
C ASP A 45 5.01 -0.07 8.86
N GLY A 46 5.59 -1.27 8.77
CA GLY A 46 6.45 -1.86 9.79
C GLY A 46 7.90 -1.39 9.75
N HIS A 47 8.34 -0.70 8.70
CA HIS A 47 9.76 -0.42 8.51
C HIS A 47 10.25 0.73 9.43
N PRO A 48 11.30 0.51 10.26
CA PRO A 48 11.76 1.52 11.21
C PRO A 48 12.13 2.88 10.59
N ALA A 49 12.64 2.88 9.35
CA ALA A 49 12.94 4.13 8.65
C ALA A 49 11.69 4.93 8.29
N VAL A 50 10.59 4.26 7.92
CA VAL A 50 9.31 4.90 7.61
C VAL A 50 8.68 5.45 8.88
N THR A 51 8.73 4.69 9.98
CA THR A 51 8.29 5.18 11.29
C THR A 51 9.05 6.42 11.72
N ARG A 52 10.40 6.41 11.59
CA ARG A 52 11.25 7.58 11.89
C ARG A 52 10.93 8.78 11.01
N PHE A 53 10.68 8.55 9.72
CA PHE A 53 10.29 9.59 8.79
C PHE A 53 8.94 10.22 9.17
N LYS A 54 7.90 9.42 9.40
CA LYS A 54 6.58 9.88 9.86
C LYS A 54 6.69 10.65 11.20
N ALA A 55 7.53 10.19 12.12
CA ALA A 55 7.78 10.87 13.40
C ALA A 55 8.46 12.24 13.23
N ALA A 56 9.43 12.37 12.32
CA ALA A 56 10.08 13.63 12.03
C ALA A 56 9.11 14.67 11.43
N LEU A 57 8.13 14.23 10.64
CA LEU A 57 7.09 15.10 10.10
C LEU A 57 6.08 15.55 11.16
N HIS A 58 5.89 14.79 12.24
CA HIS A 58 4.89 15.07 13.27
C HIS A 58 5.15 16.38 14.00
N ASP A 59 6.41 16.79 14.16
CA ASP A 59 6.79 18.05 14.80
C ASP A 59 6.20 19.27 14.07
N ARG A 60 6.15 19.22 12.74
CA ARG A 60 5.69 20.33 11.89
C ARG A 60 4.25 20.20 11.42
N PHE A 61 3.79 18.98 11.15
CA PHE A 61 2.51 18.73 10.48
C PHE A 61 1.46 18.06 11.38
N HIS A 62 1.86 17.58 12.57
CA HIS A 62 0.98 16.97 13.58
C HIS A 62 0.02 15.94 12.96
N LYS A 63 -1.31 16.16 13.07
CA LYS A 63 -2.35 15.29 12.51
C LYS A 63 -2.29 15.09 11.00
N TYR A 64 -1.57 15.96 10.28
CA TYR A 64 -1.38 15.86 8.83
C TYR A 64 -0.07 15.17 8.43
N ALA A 65 0.79 14.80 9.40
CA ALA A 65 2.04 14.11 9.11
C ALA A 65 1.87 12.81 8.28
N PRO A 66 0.84 11.98 8.49
CA PRO A 66 0.57 10.84 7.60
C PRO A 66 0.26 11.26 6.17
N VAL A 67 -0.61 12.26 5.97
CA VAL A 67 -0.97 12.74 4.62
C VAL A 67 0.25 13.30 3.89
N VAL A 68 1.11 14.03 4.61
CA VAL A 68 2.36 14.57 4.04
C VAL A 68 3.36 13.46 3.73
N SER A 69 3.44 12.41 4.57
CA SER A 69 4.32 11.27 4.27
C SER A 69 3.89 10.54 3.01
N ASP A 70 2.59 10.37 2.81
CA ASP A 70 2.04 9.64 1.66
C ASP A 70 2.33 10.41 0.38
N ILE A 71 2.05 11.72 0.35
CA ILE A 71 2.40 12.58 -0.80
C ILE A 71 3.90 12.52 -1.11
N TYR A 72 4.76 12.53 -0.09
CA TYR A 72 6.21 12.47 -0.32
C TYR A 72 6.64 11.16 -0.95
N MET A 73 6.16 10.02 -0.44
CA MET A 73 6.51 8.68 -0.93
C MET A 73 5.89 8.36 -2.29
N ASP A 74 4.73 8.94 -2.61
CA ASP A 74 4.06 8.75 -3.90
C ASP A 74 4.67 9.61 -5.03
N HIS A 75 5.47 10.63 -4.69
CA HIS A 75 6.06 11.56 -5.67
C HIS A 75 7.58 11.46 -5.81
N PHE A 76 8.31 11.01 -4.79
CA PHE A 76 9.78 10.97 -4.76
C PHE A 76 10.30 9.57 -4.44
#